data_AF-A0A967KHU5-F1
#
_entry.id   AF-A0A967KHU5-F1
#
_cell.length_a   1.000
_cell.length_b   1.000
_cell.length_c   1.000
_cell.angle_alpha   90.00
_cell.angle_beta   90.00
_cell.angle_gamma   90.00
#
_symmetry.space_group_name_H-M   'P 1'
#
loop_
_entity.id
_entity.type
_entity.pdbx_description
1 polymer ?
#
loop_
_entity_poly.entity_id
_entity_poly.type
_entity_poly.pdbx_seq_one_letter_code
_entity_poly.pdbx_strand_id
1 'polypeptide(L)'
;RQRLIDELLAGEAFAAHWTDRLSVMLLERRNLGRISVEEWRAYLERTLRGQPRWDALVHDLIVASGQGEVRPAMKFLGKGDHHRLTEDIARLFLGRDLKCARCHDHPSVDEWTQAHYWGLYAYLNQTRLATHSGEKVDYFVESLATGKVEFQSVFLDEKEFTGPRLPDGREVVIPPFEKDEGFESPAADGLPAVPSFRPRELLARDLTSPENRHFVRNSVNR
;
A
#
# COMPACT_ATOMS: atom_id res chain seq x y z
N ARG A 1 -32.93 1.51 16.42
CA ARG A 1 -31.46 1.36 16.55
C ARG A 1 -30.76 1.48 15.20
N GLN A 2 -31.02 0.59 14.23
CA GLN A 2 -30.33 0.61 12.92
C GLN A 2 -30.42 1.96 12.19
N ARG A 3 -31.62 2.52 12.02
CA ARG A 3 -31.82 3.83 11.38
C ARG A 3 -30.97 4.97 11.98
N LEU A 4 -30.87 5.03 13.31
CA LEU A 4 -30.05 6.05 13.99
C LEU A 4 -28.56 5.84 13.73
N ILE A 5 -28.11 4.59 13.65
CA ILE A 5 -26.72 4.28 13.28
C ILE A 5 -26.45 4.75 11.86
N ASP A 6 -27.33 4.42 10.92
CA ASP A 6 -27.18 4.80 9.51
C ASP A 6 -27.18 6.34 9.35
N GLU A 7 -28.06 7.05 10.06
CA GLU A 7 -28.10 8.52 10.10
C GLU A 7 -26.79 9.11 10.66
N LEU A 8 -26.24 8.54 11.75
CA LEU A 8 -24.99 9.01 12.34
C LEU A 8 -23.78 8.75 11.43
N LEU A 9 -23.71 7.59 10.79
CA LEU A 9 -22.64 7.24 9.86
C LEU A 9 -22.68 8.10 8.59
N ALA A 10 -23.87 8.49 8.14
CA ALA A 10 -24.04 9.34 6.96
C ALA A 10 -23.81 10.84 7.25
N GLY A 11 -23.79 11.25 8.52
CA GLY A 11 -23.69 12.65 8.92
C GLY A 11 -22.31 13.29 8.71
N GLU A 12 -22.28 14.61 8.52
CA GLU A 12 -21.04 15.38 8.33
C GLU A 12 -20.09 15.29 9.53
N ALA A 13 -20.64 15.23 10.75
CA ALA A 13 -19.85 15.09 11.97
C ALA A 13 -19.04 13.78 12.00
N PHE A 14 -19.58 12.70 11.42
CA PHE A 14 -18.85 11.44 11.29
C PHE A 14 -17.63 11.61 10.38
N ALA A 15 -17.84 12.16 9.17
CA ALA A 15 -16.75 12.37 8.21
C ALA A 15 -15.66 13.29 8.78
N ALA A 16 -16.03 14.39 9.46
CA ALA A 16 -15.08 15.29 10.09
C ALA A 16 -14.27 14.60 11.21
N HIS A 17 -14.96 13.91 12.13
CA HIS A 17 -14.30 13.20 13.24
C HIS A 17 -13.34 12.11 12.74
N TRP A 18 -13.78 11.29 11.78
CA TRP A 18 -12.96 10.21 11.26
C TRP A 18 -11.84 10.69 10.35
N THR A 19 -12.01 11.83 9.67
CA THR A 19 -10.90 12.48 8.94
C THR A 19 -9.74 12.79 9.87
N ASP A 20 -10.01 13.35 11.06
CA ASP A 20 -8.99 13.61 12.06
C ASP A 20 -8.35 12.30 12.57
N ARG A 21 -9.20 11.34 12.94
CA ARG A 21 -8.74 10.08 13.52
C ARG A 21 -7.87 9.27 12.55
N LEU A 22 -8.30 9.13 11.30
CA LEU A 22 -7.59 8.40 10.26
C LEU A 22 -6.35 9.15 9.79
N SER A 23 -6.37 10.48 9.73
CA SER A 23 -5.16 11.24 9.42
C SER A 23 -4.03 10.96 10.43
N VAL A 24 -4.36 10.95 11.72
CA VAL A 24 -3.37 10.62 12.76
C VAL A 24 -2.95 9.16 12.65
N MET A 25 -3.88 8.23 12.41
CA MET A 25 -3.56 6.80 12.35
C MET A 25 -2.70 6.43 11.14
N LEU A 26 -3.08 6.89 9.94
CA LEU A 26 -2.47 6.50 8.67
C LEU A 26 -1.14 7.21 8.42
N LEU A 27 -1.03 8.48 8.83
CA LEU A 27 0.19 9.26 8.62
C LEU A 27 1.08 9.29 9.86
N GLU A 28 0.58 8.93 11.04
CA GLU A 28 1.31 8.99 12.32
C GLU A 28 1.95 10.36 12.57
N ARG A 29 1.23 11.43 12.19
CA ARG A 29 1.68 12.83 12.26
C ARG A 29 2.94 13.14 11.43
N ARG A 30 3.36 12.23 10.55
CA ARG A 30 4.47 12.45 9.60
C ARG A 30 3.98 13.32 8.46
N ASN A 31 4.79 14.29 8.04
CA ASN A 31 4.54 15.01 6.79
C ASN A 31 5.11 14.23 5.62
N LEU A 32 4.28 13.36 5.04
CA LEU A 32 4.66 12.48 3.95
C LEU A 32 4.38 13.13 2.58
N GLY A 33 5.37 13.09 1.69
CA GLY A 33 5.21 13.43 0.28
C GLY A 33 4.93 14.91 -0.02
N ARG A 34 4.34 15.16 -1.20
CA ARG A 34 4.04 16.50 -1.73
C ARG A 34 2.57 16.92 -1.61
N ILE A 35 1.67 15.97 -1.34
CA ILE A 35 0.25 16.26 -1.09
C ILE A 35 0.13 17.14 0.15
N SER A 36 -0.59 18.25 0.05
CA SER A 36 -0.83 19.15 1.18
C SER A 36 -1.70 18.49 2.27
N VAL A 37 -1.75 19.08 3.46
CA VAL A 37 -2.63 18.56 4.53
C VAL A 37 -4.09 18.77 4.13
N GLU A 38 -4.37 19.88 3.46
CA GLU A 38 -5.67 20.29 2.97
C GLU A 38 -6.22 19.32 1.91
N GLU A 39 -5.42 18.97 0.90
CA GLU A 39 -5.81 17.98 -0.13
C GLU A 39 -6.10 16.60 0.48
N TRP A 40 -5.26 16.15 1.41
CA TRP A 40 -5.45 14.87 2.10
C TRP A 40 -6.72 14.84 2.94
N ARG A 41 -6.98 15.90 3.72
CA ARG A 41 -8.18 16.00 4.55
C ARG A 41 -9.44 16.08 3.70
N ALA A 42 -9.42 16.87 2.62
CA ALA A 42 -10.54 16.96 1.70
C ALA A 42 -10.85 15.61 1.01
N TYR A 43 -9.82 14.83 0.69
CA TYR A 43 -9.98 13.46 0.19
C TYR A 43 -10.65 12.55 1.24
N LEU A 44 -10.12 12.50 2.46
CA LEU A 44 -10.71 11.67 3.52
C LEU A 44 -12.15 12.06 3.81
N GLU A 45 -12.44 13.36 3.96
CA GLU A 45 -13.79 13.83 4.27
C GLU A 45 -14.78 13.42 3.17
N ARG A 46 -14.37 13.54 1.90
CA ARG A 46 -15.17 13.08 0.76
C ARG A 46 -15.40 11.57 0.79
N THR A 47 -14.35 10.77 0.99
CA THR A 47 -14.43 9.31 1.03
C THR A 47 -15.23 8.77 2.23
N LEU A 48 -15.29 9.54 3.32
CA LEU A 48 -15.99 9.16 4.54
C LEU A 48 -17.46 9.61 4.58
N ARG A 49 -17.89 10.48 3.65
CA ARG A 49 -19.26 10.99 3.62
C ARG A 49 -20.24 9.96 3.05
N GLY A 50 -21.42 9.85 3.67
CA GLY A 50 -22.49 8.95 3.20
C GLY A 50 -22.27 7.51 3.64
N GLN A 51 -21.63 6.69 2.79
CA GLN A 51 -21.41 5.25 3.05
C GLN A 51 -19.91 4.90 2.98
N PRO A 52 -19.13 5.19 4.04
CA PRO A 52 -17.70 4.93 4.07
C PRO A 52 -17.40 3.44 3.87
N ARG A 53 -16.42 3.14 3.02
CA ARG A 53 -15.93 1.78 2.77
C ARG A 53 -14.44 1.68 3.08
N TRP A 54 -14.12 0.90 4.11
CA TRP A 54 -12.74 0.71 4.57
C TRP A 54 -11.84 0.05 3.52
N ASP A 55 -12.37 -0.97 2.85
CA ASP A 55 -11.69 -1.68 1.77
C ASP A 55 -11.38 -0.76 0.59
N ALA A 56 -12.34 0.06 0.16
CA ALA A 56 -12.14 1.04 -0.91
C ALA A 56 -11.10 2.10 -0.51
N LEU A 57 -11.20 2.64 0.72
CA LEU A 57 -10.22 3.59 1.23
C LEU A 57 -8.79 3.00 1.20
N VAL A 58 -8.60 1.80 1.76
CA VAL A 58 -7.27 1.16 1.80
C VAL A 58 -6.77 0.84 0.40
N HIS A 59 -7.64 0.38 -0.50
CA HIS A 59 -7.30 0.15 -1.89
C HIS A 59 -6.74 1.42 -2.54
N ASP A 60 -7.44 2.55 -2.37
CA ASP A 60 -7.02 3.87 -2.87
C ASP A 60 -5.65 4.29 -2.33
N LEU A 61 -5.38 4.08 -1.03
CA LEU A 61 -4.09 4.40 -0.42
C LEU A 61 -2.92 3.63 -1.06
N ILE A 62 -3.15 2.41 -1.54
CA ILE A 62 -2.11 1.57 -2.15
C ILE A 62 -2.01 1.84 -3.66
N VAL A 63 -3.12 1.96 -4.38
CA VAL A 63 -3.13 2.08 -5.86
C VAL A 63 -2.81 3.49 -6.36
N ALA A 64 -2.99 4.54 -5.53
CA ALA A 64 -2.85 5.92 -5.96
C ALA A 64 -1.55 6.17 -6.75
N SER A 65 -1.69 6.62 -7.99
CA SER A 65 -0.58 6.85 -8.93
C SER A 65 -0.27 8.31 -9.18
N GLY A 66 -1.09 9.25 -8.68
CA GLY A 66 -0.88 10.69 -8.86
C GLY A 66 -1.90 11.39 -9.77
N GLN A 67 -2.89 10.67 -10.29
CA GLN A 67 -3.97 11.20 -11.14
C GLN A 67 -5.37 10.99 -10.55
N GLY A 68 -6.33 11.71 -11.11
CA GLY A 68 -7.76 11.56 -10.80
C GLY A 68 -8.14 11.97 -9.37
N GLU A 69 -9.36 11.60 -8.97
CA GLU A 69 -9.92 12.00 -7.67
C GLU A 69 -9.16 11.38 -6.48
N VAL A 70 -8.56 10.21 -6.68
CA VAL A 70 -7.79 9.48 -5.65
C VAL A 70 -6.36 9.98 -5.50
N ARG A 71 -5.92 10.96 -6.31
CA ARG A 71 -4.57 11.55 -6.24
C ARG A 71 -4.11 11.88 -4.81
N PRO A 72 -4.92 12.51 -3.93
CA PRO A 72 -4.44 12.86 -2.59
C PRO A 72 -4.13 11.64 -1.70
N ALA A 73 -4.70 10.46 -1.99
CA ALA A 73 -4.41 9.22 -1.27
C ALA A 73 -2.93 8.84 -1.31
N MET A 74 -2.19 9.29 -2.33
CA MET A 74 -0.74 9.09 -2.44
C MET A 74 0.05 9.70 -1.26
N LYS A 75 -0.55 10.58 -0.45
CA LYS A 75 0.10 11.08 0.77
C LYS A 75 0.52 9.94 1.68
N PHE A 76 -0.27 8.85 1.74
CA PHE A 76 0.10 7.65 2.49
C PHE A 76 1.36 6.97 1.96
N LEU A 77 1.56 6.96 0.63
CA LEU A 77 2.77 6.44 -0.03
C LEU A 77 4.02 7.33 0.20
N GLY A 78 3.80 8.63 0.38
CA GLY A 78 4.83 9.58 0.82
C GLY A 78 5.92 9.82 -0.23
N LYS A 79 7.14 9.38 0.07
CA LYS A 79 8.29 9.46 -0.86
C LYS A 79 8.63 8.11 -1.51
N GLY A 80 7.80 7.08 -1.32
CA GLY A 80 8.09 5.73 -1.80
C GLY A 80 9.14 4.99 -0.97
N ASP A 81 9.20 5.25 0.34
CA ASP A 81 10.02 4.43 1.25
C ASP A 81 9.36 3.05 1.42
N HIS A 82 9.91 2.06 0.73
CA HIS A 82 9.36 0.70 0.67
C HIS A 82 9.40 -0.02 2.01
N HIS A 83 10.43 0.21 2.83
CA HIS A 83 10.53 -0.42 4.16
C HIS A 83 9.48 0.15 5.09
N ARG A 84 9.36 1.49 5.13
CA ARG A 84 8.29 2.14 5.90
C ARG A 84 6.91 1.66 5.45
N LEU A 85 6.67 1.57 4.14
CA LEU A 85 5.39 1.10 3.62
C LEU A 85 5.11 -0.36 3.97
N THR A 86 6.12 -1.23 3.90
CA THR A 86 6.01 -2.63 4.33
C THR A 86 5.58 -2.72 5.79
N GLU A 87 6.22 -1.96 6.67
CA GLU A 87 5.92 -1.91 8.11
C GLU A 87 4.54 -1.31 8.39
N ASP A 88 4.20 -0.20 7.74
CA ASP A 88 2.92 0.47 7.90
C ASP A 88 1.76 -0.40 7.40
N ILE A 89 1.88 -1.05 6.25
CA ILE A 89 0.84 -1.93 5.69
C ILE A 89 0.64 -3.15 6.58
N ALA A 90 1.72 -3.81 7.00
CA ALA A 90 1.64 -4.96 7.90
C ALA A 90 0.92 -4.61 9.20
N ARG A 91 1.28 -3.50 9.83
CA ARG A 91 0.73 -3.11 11.14
C ARG A 91 -0.65 -2.49 11.04
N LEU A 92 -0.86 -1.55 10.12
CA LEU A 92 -2.11 -0.80 10.02
C LEU A 92 -3.23 -1.65 9.43
N PHE A 93 -2.93 -2.50 8.45
CA PHE A 93 -3.95 -3.22 7.66
C PHE A 93 -4.00 -4.71 7.94
N LEU A 94 -2.90 -5.35 8.33
CA LEU A 94 -2.87 -6.79 8.63
C LEU A 94 -2.77 -7.11 10.13
N GLY A 95 -2.55 -6.10 10.99
CA GLY A 95 -2.40 -6.29 12.43
C GLY A 95 -1.14 -7.07 12.83
N ARG A 96 -0.10 -7.06 11.99
CA ARG A 96 1.19 -7.75 12.24
C ARG A 96 2.33 -6.75 12.36
N ASP A 97 3.11 -6.82 13.44
CA ASP A 97 4.33 -6.02 13.59
C ASP A 97 5.54 -6.79 13.06
N LEU A 98 5.75 -6.69 11.75
CA LEU A 98 6.81 -7.42 11.05
C LEU A 98 8.18 -6.72 11.12
N LYS A 99 8.35 -5.66 11.90
CA LYS A 99 9.59 -4.87 11.87
C LYS A 99 10.84 -5.69 12.22
N CYS A 100 10.77 -6.58 13.23
CA CYS A 100 11.86 -7.50 13.56
C CYS A 100 12.13 -8.50 12.41
N ALA A 101 11.05 -8.96 11.76
CA ALA A 101 11.06 -9.82 10.59
C ALA A 101 11.75 -9.22 9.36
N ARG A 102 12.28 -8.00 9.43
CA ARG A 102 13.17 -7.49 8.38
C ARG A 102 14.52 -8.22 8.35
N CYS A 103 15.06 -8.57 9.51
CA CYS A 103 16.43 -9.07 9.65
C CYS A 103 16.50 -10.51 10.14
N HIS A 104 15.48 -10.98 10.86
CA HIS A 104 15.36 -12.34 11.37
C HIS A 104 13.90 -12.62 11.71
N ASP A 105 13.47 -13.87 11.71
CA ASP A 105 12.11 -14.22 12.12
C ASP A 105 11.78 -13.68 13.52
N HIS A 106 10.54 -13.27 13.74
CA HIS A 106 10.15 -12.64 14.99
C HIS A 106 10.44 -13.59 16.18
N PRO A 107 11.09 -13.10 17.26
CA PRO A 107 11.69 -13.97 18.27
C PRO A 107 10.68 -14.71 19.16
N SER A 108 9.42 -14.27 19.19
CA SER A 108 8.36 -14.84 20.03
C SER A 108 7.04 -15.09 19.32
N VAL A 109 6.99 -14.89 18.00
CA VAL A 109 5.77 -15.10 17.19
C VAL A 109 6.20 -15.86 15.95
N ASP A 110 6.12 -17.18 16.02
CA ASP A 110 6.68 -18.10 15.02
C ASP A 110 6.06 -17.88 13.62
N GLU A 111 4.84 -17.36 13.54
CA GLU A 111 4.16 -17.07 12.28
C GLU A 111 4.68 -15.80 11.57
N TRP A 112 5.55 -15.01 12.20
CA TRP A 112 6.07 -13.77 11.64
C TRP A 112 7.50 -13.96 11.14
N THR A 113 7.61 -14.49 9.92
CA THR A 113 8.90 -14.81 9.28
C THR A 113 9.43 -13.68 8.40
N GLN A 114 10.72 -13.73 8.08
CA GLN A 114 11.35 -12.83 7.10
C GLN A 114 10.67 -12.89 5.73
N ALA A 115 10.26 -14.08 5.30
CA ALA A 115 9.54 -14.23 4.04
C ALA A 115 8.22 -13.43 4.02
N HIS A 116 7.57 -13.20 5.16
CA HIS A 116 6.39 -12.33 5.24
C HIS A 116 6.74 -10.85 5.08
N TYR A 117 7.83 -10.38 5.70
CA TYR A 117 8.30 -9.00 5.52
C TYR A 117 8.72 -8.74 4.08
N TRP A 118 9.64 -9.56 3.57
CA TRP A 118 10.21 -9.38 2.23
C TRP A 118 9.20 -9.70 1.12
N GLY A 119 8.20 -10.53 1.39
CA GLY A 119 7.06 -10.76 0.52
C GLY A 119 6.20 -9.53 0.31
N LEU A 120 5.91 -8.78 1.37
CA LEU A 120 5.22 -7.49 1.29
C LEU A 120 6.11 -6.44 0.62
N TYR A 121 7.40 -6.41 0.96
CA TYR A 121 8.37 -5.51 0.34
C TYR A 121 8.46 -5.72 -1.19
N ALA A 122 8.41 -6.97 -1.66
CA ALA A 122 8.44 -7.31 -3.08
C ALA A 122 7.23 -6.79 -3.88
N TYR A 123 6.10 -6.48 -3.23
CA TYR A 123 5.01 -5.75 -3.91
C TYR A 123 5.33 -4.27 -4.14
N LEU A 124 6.23 -3.69 -3.34
CA LEU A 124 6.43 -2.25 -3.25
C LEU A 124 7.74 -1.81 -3.88
N ASN A 125 8.73 -2.69 -3.97
CA ASN A 125 10.12 -2.35 -4.33
C ASN A 125 10.30 -1.75 -5.73
N GLN A 126 9.32 -1.92 -6.62
CA GLN A 126 9.32 -1.29 -7.94
C GLN A 126 8.67 0.09 -7.97
N THR A 127 8.02 0.51 -6.89
CA THR A 127 7.29 1.79 -6.83
C THR A 127 8.27 2.95 -6.66
N ARG A 128 8.17 3.97 -7.50
CA ARG A 128 9.00 5.18 -7.39
C ARG A 128 8.25 6.43 -7.83
N LEU A 129 8.77 7.59 -7.46
CA LEU A 129 8.27 8.87 -7.97
C LEU A 129 8.84 9.14 -9.37
N ALA A 130 8.00 9.69 -10.23
CA ALA A 130 8.38 10.30 -11.51
C ALA A 130 7.59 11.59 -11.69
N THR A 131 8.21 12.62 -12.27
CA THR A 131 7.56 13.93 -12.46
C THR A 131 7.03 14.02 -13.89
N HIS A 132 5.73 14.27 -14.02
CA HIS A 132 5.10 14.52 -15.31
C HIS A 132 5.57 15.87 -15.86
N SER A 133 6.09 15.90 -17.09
CA SER A 133 6.78 17.06 -17.67
C SER A 133 5.83 18.24 -17.96
N GLY A 134 4.61 17.96 -18.45
CA GLY A 134 3.59 18.97 -18.73
C GLY A 134 3.01 19.63 -17.47
N GLU A 135 2.50 18.80 -16.55
CA GLU A 135 1.85 19.26 -15.31
C GLU A 135 2.84 19.71 -14.22
N LYS A 136 4.09 19.26 -14.29
CA LYS A 136 5.12 19.45 -13.25
C LYS A 136 4.69 18.91 -11.87
N VAL A 137 3.93 17.82 -11.86
CA VAL A 137 3.50 17.14 -10.65
C VAL A 137 4.06 15.72 -10.57
N ASP A 138 4.25 15.23 -9.35
CA ASP A 138 4.81 13.90 -9.11
C ASP A 138 3.72 12.81 -9.16
N TYR A 139 4.07 11.70 -9.82
CA TYR A 139 3.31 10.47 -9.97
C TYR A 139 4.05 9.32 -9.30
N PHE A 140 3.32 8.35 -8.75
CA PHE A 140 3.86 7.04 -8.41
C PHE A 140 3.73 6.10 -9.59
N VAL A 141 4.87 5.58 -10.03
CA VAL A 141 5.01 4.66 -11.16
C VAL A 141 5.72 3.40 -10.69
N GLU A 142 5.55 2.31 -11.43
CA GLU A 142 6.26 1.05 -11.17
C GLU A 142 7.28 0.77 -12.27
N SER A 143 8.47 0.31 -11.86
CA SER A 143 9.44 -0.30 -12.76
C SER A 143 9.07 -1.76 -13.05
N LEU A 144 9.62 -2.34 -14.11
CA LEU A 144 9.41 -3.76 -14.44
C LEU A 144 10.02 -4.66 -13.35
N ALA A 145 9.19 -5.45 -12.68
CA ALA A 145 9.68 -6.47 -11.74
C ALA A 145 10.20 -7.69 -12.53
N THR A 146 11.51 -7.95 -12.47
CA THR A 146 12.15 -9.01 -13.25
C THR A 146 12.58 -10.23 -12.43
N GLY A 147 12.47 -10.18 -11.10
CA GLY A 147 12.94 -11.26 -10.24
C GLY A 147 12.51 -11.12 -8.79
N LYS A 148 12.76 -12.20 -8.03
CA LYS A 148 12.51 -12.26 -6.59
C LYS A 148 13.44 -11.32 -5.83
N VAL A 149 12.99 -10.88 -4.67
CA VAL A 149 13.80 -10.12 -3.72
C VAL A 149 14.69 -11.08 -2.94
N GLU A 150 15.99 -10.82 -2.93
CA GLU A 150 16.97 -11.49 -2.08
C GLU A 150 16.93 -10.90 -0.67
N PHE A 151 17.00 -11.76 0.35
CA PHE A 151 17.19 -11.37 1.74
C PHE A 151 17.99 -12.43 2.49
N GLN A 152 18.49 -12.08 3.68
CA GLN A 152 19.30 -12.98 4.50
C GLN A 152 19.07 -12.69 5.98
N SER A 153 18.97 -13.76 6.78
CA SER A 153 18.93 -13.64 8.24
C SER A 153 20.27 -13.13 8.77
N VAL A 154 20.23 -12.24 9.76
CA VAL A 154 21.45 -11.83 10.49
C VAL A 154 22.06 -12.95 11.35
N PHE A 155 21.39 -14.09 11.49
CA PHE A 155 21.86 -15.25 12.24
C PHE A 155 22.23 -16.45 11.37
N LEU A 156 21.90 -16.44 10.08
CA LEU A 156 22.13 -17.55 9.15
C LEU A 156 22.96 -17.07 7.96
N ASP A 157 23.82 -17.93 7.44
CA ASP A 157 24.66 -17.60 6.28
C ASP A 157 23.98 -17.92 4.93
N GLU A 158 22.69 -18.25 4.96
CA GLU A 158 21.92 -18.65 3.78
C GLU A 158 21.12 -17.47 3.22
N LYS A 159 21.25 -17.26 1.92
CA LYS A 159 20.43 -16.29 1.17
C LYS A 159 19.11 -16.93 0.78
N GLU A 160 18.05 -16.18 1.00
CA GLU A 160 16.69 -16.55 0.66
C GLU A 160 16.12 -15.60 -0.39
N PHE A 161 15.09 -16.06 -1.09
CA PHE A 161 14.44 -15.29 -2.16
C PHE A 161 12.93 -15.41 -2.06
N THR A 162 12.22 -14.29 -2.16
CA THR A 162 10.75 -14.28 -2.20
C THR A 162 10.23 -13.39 -3.30
N GLY A 163 9.15 -13.83 -3.95
CA GLY A 163 8.32 -12.97 -4.78
C GLY A 163 7.32 -12.15 -3.95
N PRO A 164 6.51 -11.31 -4.61
CA PRO A 164 5.42 -10.59 -3.95
C PRO A 164 4.45 -11.56 -3.31
N ARG A 165 4.13 -11.37 -2.02
CA ARG A 165 3.17 -12.21 -1.30
C ARG A 165 2.62 -11.52 -0.07
N LEU A 166 1.36 -11.79 0.23
CA LEU A 166 0.78 -11.45 1.53
C LEU A 166 1.25 -12.49 2.57
N PRO A 167 1.29 -12.12 3.86
CA PRO A 167 1.53 -13.08 4.93
C PRO A 167 0.50 -14.22 4.88
N ASP A 168 0.97 -15.47 4.96
CA ASP A 168 0.19 -16.71 4.77
C ASP A 168 -0.47 -16.87 3.39
N GLY A 169 -0.26 -15.94 2.47
CA GLY A 169 -0.71 -15.99 1.09
C GLY A 169 0.25 -16.79 0.20
N ARG A 170 -0.23 -17.15 -0.99
CA ARG A 170 0.62 -17.71 -2.04
C ARG A 170 1.56 -16.66 -2.60
N GLU A 171 2.74 -17.09 -3.02
CA GLU A 171 3.65 -16.24 -3.77
C GLU A 171 3.07 -15.95 -5.16
N VAL A 172 3.05 -14.67 -5.54
CA VAL A 172 2.68 -14.22 -6.87
C VAL A 172 3.81 -14.54 -7.82
N VAL A 173 3.50 -15.27 -8.89
CA VAL A 173 4.46 -15.60 -9.95
C VAL A 173 4.78 -14.33 -10.72
N ILE A 174 6.05 -13.96 -10.74
CA ILE A 174 6.56 -12.89 -11.61
C ILE A 174 6.68 -13.47 -13.02
N PRO A 175 5.98 -12.90 -14.03
CA PRO A 175 6.10 -13.37 -15.40
C PRO A 175 7.54 -13.21 -15.92
N PRO A 176 8.06 -14.16 -16.70
CA PRO A 176 9.29 -13.92 -17.45
C PRO A 176 9.02 -12.87 -18.52
N PHE A 177 9.92 -11.90 -18.66
CA PHE A 177 9.86 -10.89 -19.71
C PHE A 177 11.07 -11.06 -20.62
N GLU A 178 10.85 -11.19 -21.93
CA GLU A 178 11.92 -11.08 -22.91
C GLU A 178 12.36 -9.61 -23.10
N LYS A 179 13.46 -9.42 -23.83
CA LYS A 179 13.98 -8.08 -24.13
C LYS A 179 12.95 -7.33 -24.98
N ASP A 180 12.60 -6.11 -24.55
CA ASP A 180 11.60 -5.22 -25.16
C ASP A 180 10.13 -5.66 -24.99
N GLU A 181 9.86 -6.70 -24.19
CA GLU A 181 8.51 -7.09 -23.75
C GLU A 181 8.19 -6.58 -22.34
N GLY A 182 6.96 -6.81 -21.88
CA GLY A 182 6.57 -6.56 -20.49
C GLY A 182 6.03 -5.17 -20.18
N PHE A 183 5.90 -4.30 -21.17
CA PHE A 183 5.27 -2.98 -21.03
C PHE A 183 3.92 -2.92 -21.74
N GLU A 184 2.91 -2.40 -21.05
CA GLU A 184 1.57 -2.17 -21.58
C GLU A 184 1.50 -0.87 -22.40
N SER A 185 2.32 0.12 -22.06
CA SER A 185 2.38 1.41 -22.76
C SER A 185 3.78 2.02 -22.71
N PRO A 186 4.20 2.75 -23.75
CA PRO A 186 5.53 3.35 -23.81
C PRO A 186 5.66 4.53 -22.83
N ALA A 187 6.89 4.98 -22.62
CA ALA A 187 7.17 6.20 -21.87
C ALA A 187 6.55 7.41 -22.57
N ALA A 188 5.86 8.26 -21.80
CA ALA A 188 5.19 9.46 -22.30
C ALA A 188 5.22 10.55 -21.22
N ASP A 189 5.22 11.81 -21.62
CA ASP A 189 5.08 12.97 -20.72
C ASP A 189 6.07 13.02 -19.54
N GLY A 190 7.30 12.53 -19.73
CA GLY A 190 8.32 12.45 -18.68
C GLY A 190 8.12 11.30 -17.68
N LEU A 191 7.07 10.50 -17.83
CA LEU A 191 6.84 9.26 -17.10
C LEU A 191 7.47 8.07 -17.84
N PRO A 192 7.98 7.05 -17.12
CA PRO A 192 8.52 5.83 -17.73
C PRO A 192 7.42 5.00 -18.41
N ALA A 193 7.85 3.99 -19.18
CA ALA A 193 6.93 2.99 -19.73
C ALA A 193 6.19 2.26 -18.60
N VAL A 194 4.92 1.95 -18.83
CA VAL A 194 4.04 1.31 -17.85
C VAL A 194 4.22 -0.21 -17.96
N PRO A 195 4.68 -0.90 -16.90
CA PRO A 195 4.81 -2.34 -16.94
C PRO A 195 3.44 -3.03 -16.96
N SER A 196 3.35 -4.13 -17.69
CA SER A 196 2.16 -5.01 -17.73
C SER A 196 1.92 -5.73 -16.40
N PHE A 197 2.98 -6.01 -15.65
CA PHE A 197 2.91 -6.56 -14.30
C PHE A 197 3.21 -5.47 -13.28
N ARG A 198 2.20 -5.17 -12.44
CA ARG A 198 2.19 -4.07 -11.47
C ARG A 198 1.96 -4.61 -10.06
N PRO A 199 3.03 -5.07 -9.37
CA PRO A 199 2.92 -5.65 -8.04
C PRO A 199 2.14 -4.79 -7.04
N ARG A 200 2.32 -3.48 -7.01
CA ARG A 200 1.59 -2.63 -6.05
C ARG A 200 0.08 -2.61 -6.32
N GLU A 201 -0.35 -2.64 -7.58
CA GLU A 201 -1.77 -2.76 -7.91
C GLU A 201 -2.34 -4.12 -7.50
N LEU A 202 -1.56 -5.20 -7.69
CA LEU A 202 -1.93 -6.53 -7.18
C LEU A 202 -2.05 -6.53 -5.66
N LEU A 203 -1.13 -5.86 -4.94
CA LEU A 203 -1.24 -5.68 -3.50
C LEU A 203 -2.51 -4.94 -3.11
N ALA A 204 -2.87 -3.84 -3.80
CA ALA A 204 -4.10 -3.10 -3.49
C ALA A 204 -5.33 -4.00 -3.57
N ARG A 205 -5.42 -4.84 -4.60
CA ARG A 205 -6.49 -5.83 -4.79
C ARG A 205 -6.46 -6.94 -3.74
N ASP A 206 -5.33 -7.60 -3.57
CA ASP A 206 -5.20 -8.80 -2.74
C ASP A 206 -5.28 -8.46 -1.24
N LEU A 207 -4.75 -7.29 -0.85
CA LEU A 207 -4.80 -6.80 0.53
C LEU A 207 -6.26 -6.56 0.96
N THR A 208 -7.06 -5.94 0.10
CA THR A 208 -8.42 -5.49 0.42
C THR A 208 -9.50 -6.50 0.05
N SER A 209 -9.12 -7.67 -0.47
CA SER A 209 -10.02 -8.77 -0.79
C SER A 209 -10.74 -9.29 0.48
N PRO A 210 -12.03 -9.64 0.39
CA PRO A 210 -12.78 -10.23 1.51
C PRO A 210 -12.25 -11.61 1.92
N GLU A 211 -11.48 -12.29 1.07
CA GLU A 211 -10.79 -13.55 1.36
C GLU A 211 -9.55 -13.35 2.24
N ASN A 212 -8.99 -12.14 2.29
CA ASN A 212 -7.87 -11.82 3.17
C ASN A 212 -8.33 -11.69 4.63
N ARG A 213 -8.28 -12.81 5.36
CA ARG A 213 -8.73 -12.90 6.75
C ARG A 213 -8.01 -11.94 7.70
N HIS A 214 -6.73 -11.63 7.46
CA HIS A 214 -5.98 -10.71 8.32
C HIS A 214 -6.49 -9.29 8.17
N PHE A 215 -6.75 -8.86 6.93
CA PHE A 215 -7.37 -7.57 6.65
C PHE A 215 -8.78 -7.45 7.25
N VAL A 216 -9.65 -8.44 6.98
CA VAL A 216 -11.03 -8.44 7.48
C VAL A 216 -11.11 -8.47 9.01
N ARG A 217 -10.24 -9.23 9.68
CA ARG A 217 -10.21 -9.26 11.15
C ARG A 217 -9.69 -7.95 11.73
N ASN A 218 -8.66 -7.39 11.12
CA ASN A 218 -8.08 -6.14 11.58
C ASN A 218 -9.03 -4.96 11.33
N SER A 219 -9.87 -4.98 10.28
CA SER A 219 -10.83 -3.92 9.99
C SER A 219 -11.94 -3.76 11.03
N VAL A 220 -12.30 -4.83 11.78
CA VAL A 220 -13.30 -4.74 12.86
C VAL A 220 -12.76 -3.95 14.07
N ASN A 221 -11.44 -3.90 14.22
CA ASN A 221 -10.76 -3.17 15.31
C ASN A 221 -10.35 -1.74 14.88
N ARG A 222 -10.99 -1.20 13.83
CA ARG A 222 -10.68 0.10 13.23
C ARG A 222 -11.97 0.90 13.05
#